data_AF-A0A933T1D5-F1
#
_entry.id   AF-A0A933T1D5-F1
#
_cell.length_a   1.000
_cell.length_b   1.000
_cell.length_c   1.000
_cell.angle_alpha   90.00
_cell.angle_beta   90.00
_cell.angle_gamma   90.00
#
_symmetry.space_group_name_H-M   'P 1'
#
loop_
_entity.id
_entity.type
_entity.pdbx_description
1 polymer ?
#
loop_
_entity_poly.entity_id
_entity_poly.type
_entity_poly.pdbx_seq_one_letter_code
_entity_poly.pdbx_strand_id
1 'polypeptide(L)'
;LTSASSMVPMVGASGAVAGILGAYILLFPRARVYTLIFFGFFMRVIALPAVFVIGLWIAIQFINGILSKGAADHGGVAWFAHLGGFAFGFLMIRLFLMGRRSV
;
A
#
# COMPACT_ATOMS: atom_id res chain seq x y z
N LEU A 1 5.84 5.95 -16.29
CA LEU A 1 4.54 6.21 -15.62
C LEU A 1 4.58 7.30 -14.55
N THR A 2 5.72 7.59 -13.92
CA THR A 2 5.80 8.56 -12.79
C THR A 2 6.21 9.98 -13.20
N SER A 3 6.55 10.22 -14.46
CA SER A 3 6.81 11.55 -15.01
C SER A 3 5.51 12.20 -15.50
N ALA A 4 5.38 13.51 -15.29
CA ALA A 4 4.23 14.28 -15.81
C ALA A 4 4.14 14.27 -17.35
N SER A 5 5.23 13.91 -18.04
CA SER A 5 5.32 13.77 -19.50
C SER A 5 5.05 12.35 -20.01
N SER A 6 4.63 11.41 -19.15
CA SER A 6 4.42 10.02 -19.55
C SER A 6 3.22 9.91 -20.50
N MET A 7 3.48 9.44 -21.72
CA MET A 7 2.46 9.15 -22.75
C MET A 7 1.77 7.79 -22.54
N VAL A 8 2.14 7.05 -21.49
CA VAL A 8 1.57 5.74 -21.18
C VAL A 8 0.34 5.96 -20.28
N PRO A 9 -0.88 5.60 -20.71
CA PRO A 9 -2.08 5.79 -19.92
C PRO A 9 -2.03 4.95 -18.64
N MET A 10 -2.44 5.56 -17.52
CA MET A 10 -2.48 4.93 -16.19
C MET A 10 -3.92 4.88 -15.68
N VAL A 11 -4.43 3.69 -15.36
CA VAL A 11 -5.71 3.54 -14.64
C VAL A 11 -5.42 3.61 -13.14
N GLY A 12 -5.79 4.73 -12.50
CA GLY A 12 -5.29 5.14 -11.17
C GLY A 12 -6.05 4.66 -9.92
N ALA A 13 -6.95 3.67 -10.02
CA ALA A 13 -7.76 3.23 -8.89
C ALA A 13 -6.93 2.61 -7.74
N SER A 14 -5.80 1.98 -8.05
CA SER A 14 -4.97 1.27 -7.07
C SER A 14 -4.29 2.20 -6.05
N GLY A 15 -4.03 3.46 -6.42
CA GLY A 15 -3.52 4.47 -5.48
C GLY A 15 -4.54 4.83 -4.40
N ALA A 16 -5.83 4.91 -4.76
CA ALA A 16 -6.91 5.13 -3.80
C ALA A 16 -7.04 3.95 -2.81
N VAL A 17 -6.93 2.72 -3.32
CA VAL A 17 -6.89 1.50 -2.47
C VAL A 17 -5.70 1.55 -1.50
N ALA A 18 -4.53 1.98 -1.97
CA ALA A 18 -3.36 2.17 -1.11
C ALA A 18 -3.65 3.17 0.02
N GLY A 19 -4.39 4.25 -0.26
CA GLY A 19 -4.85 5.19 0.75
C GLY A 19 -5.80 4.58 1.78
N ILE A 20 -6.74 3.73 1.35
CA ILE A 20 -7.60 2.98 2.28
C ILE A 20 -6.75 2.09 3.19
N LEU A 21 -5.73 1.40 2.66
CA LEU A 21 -4.81 0.58 3.47
C LEU A 21 -3.99 1.41 4.46
N GLY A 22 -3.56 2.60 4.06
CA GLY A 22 -2.88 3.56 4.93
C GLY A 22 -3.76 4.04 6.09
N ALA A 23 -5.05 4.26 5.84
CA ALA A 23 -6.00 4.55 6.91
C ALA A 23 -6.27 3.31 7.79
N TYR A 24 -6.42 2.15 7.16
CA TYR A 24 -6.75 0.88 7.82
C TYR A 24 -5.68 0.44 8.81
N ILE A 25 -4.38 0.53 8.46
CA ILE A 25 -3.30 0.08 9.34
C ILE A 25 -3.24 0.88 10.65
N LEU A 26 -3.62 2.16 10.60
CA LEU A 26 -3.70 3.01 11.80
C LEU A 26 -4.90 2.63 12.67
N LEU A 27 -6.06 2.43 12.06
CA LEU A 27 -7.31 2.15 12.79
C LEU A 27 -7.34 0.73 13.35
N PHE A 28 -6.82 -0.25 12.60
CA PHE A 28 -6.98 -1.67 12.86
C PHE A 28 -5.67 -2.46 12.77
N PRO A 29 -4.59 -2.06 13.47
CA PRO A 29 -3.28 -2.71 13.34
C PRO A 29 -3.29 -4.21 13.71
N ARG A 30 -4.22 -4.63 14.57
CA ARG A 30 -4.37 -6.01 15.04
C ARG A 30 -5.50 -6.79 14.36
N ALA A 31 -6.17 -6.21 13.35
CA ALA A 31 -7.18 -6.95 12.58
C ALA A 31 -6.56 -8.20 11.95
N ARG A 32 -7.30 -9.31 11.99
CA ARG A 32 -6.82 -10.60 11.47
C ARG A 32 -7.08 -10.66 9.97
N VAL A 33 -6.00 -10.72 9.19
CA VAL A 33 -6.01 -10.96 7.76
C VAL A 33 -5.67 -12.42 7.54
N TYR A 34 -6.58 -13.19 6.94
CA TYR A 34 -6.30 -14.57 6.57
C TYR A 34 -5.44 -14.60 5.32
N THR A 35 -4.20 -15.04 5.48
CA THR A 35 -3.18 -15.05 4.43
C THR A 35 -2.79 -16.48 4.11
N LEU A 36 -2.78 -16.82 2.82
CA LEU A 36 -2.21 -18.07 2.34
C LEU A 36 -0.68 -17.94 2.33
N ILE A 37 0.00 -18.78 3.09
CA ILE A 37 1.48 -18.86 3.11
C ILE A 37 1.92 -20.18 2.51
N PHE A 38 2.93 -20.09 1.65
CA PHE A 38 3.57 -21.23 1.01
C PHE A 38 4.87 -21.56 1.74
N PHE A 39 5.02 -22.82 2.14
CA PHE A 39 6.23 -23.42 2.70
C PHE A 39 6.74 -24.50 1.72
N GLY A 40 7.07 -24.10 0.49
CA GLY A 40 7.40 -25.02 -0.60
C GLY A 40 6.15 -25.73 -1.13
N PHE A 41 6.10 -27.07 -1.03
CA PHE A 41 4.95 -27.88 -1.46
C PHE A 41 3.76 -27.83 -0.49
N PHE A 42 3.95 -27.29 0.71
CA PHE A 42 2.88 -27.15 1.70
C PHE A 42 2.30 -25.74 1.67
N MET A 43 0.97 -25.64 1.75
CA MET A 43 0.26 -24.36 1.83
C MET A 43 -0.62 -24.33 3.08
N ARG A 44 -0.63 -23.19 3.78
CA ARG A 44 -1.45 -23.00 4.98
C ARG A 44 -2.06 -21.60 5.00
N VAL A 45 -3.35 -21.53 5.31
CA VAL A 45 -4.00 -20.26 5.64
C VAL A 45 -3.72 -19.95 7.10
N ILE A 46 -3.06 -18.82 7.37
CA ILE A 46 -2.83 -18.32 8.73
C ILE A 46 -3.41 -16.93 8.89
N ALA A 47 -3.90 -16.61 10.09
CA ALA A 47 -4.39 -15.28 10.42
C ALA A 47 -3.23 -14.41 10.92
N LEU A 48 -2.85 -13.40 10.14
CA LEU A 48 -1.83 -12.43 10.51
C LEU A 48 -2.45 -11.09 10.89
N PRO A 49 -1.91 -10.38 11.90
CA PRO A 49 -2.25 -8.99 12.14
C PRO A 49 -2.02 -8.12 10.89
N ALA A 50 -2.96 -7.23 10.61
CA ALA A 50 -2.93 -6.35 9.45
C ALA A 50 -1.64 -5.52 9.34
N VAL A 51 -1.04 -5.13 10.48
CA VAL A 51 0.24 -4.42 10.50
C VAL A 51 1.35 -5.18 9.78
N PHE A 52 1.40 -6.51 9.88
CA PHE A 52 2.42 -7.31 9.20
C PHE A 52 2.14 -7.43 7.70
N VAL A 53 0.89 -7.71 7.33
CA VAL A 53 0.51 -7.91 5.94
C VAL A 53 0.64 -6.61 5.15
N ILE A 54 0.04 -5.53 5.66
CA ILE A 54 0.06 -4.21 5.01
C ILE A 54 1.47 -3.60 5.10
N GLY A 55 2.18 -3.78 6.22
CA GLY A 55 3.55 -3.32 6.40
C GLY A 55 4.52 -3.97 5.41
N LEU A 56 4.42 -5.29 5.22
CA LEU A 56 5.19 -5.99 4.20
C LEU A 56 4.85 -5.49 2.80
N TRP A 57 3.56 -5.35 2.49
CA TRP A 57 3.12 -4.87 1.19
C TRP A 57 3.69 -3.48 0.86
N ILE A 58 3.61 -2.50 1.78
CA ILE A 58 4.14 -1.15 1.50
C ILE A 58 5.67 -1.14 1.39
N ALA A 59 6.38 -2.00 2.13
CA ALA A 59 7.83 -2.16 1.99
C ALA A 59 8.20 -2.69 0.59
N ILE A 60 7.44 -3.64 0.05
CA ILE A 60 7.59 -4.14 -1.32
C ILE A 60 7.36 -3.01 -2.33
N GLN A 61 6.36 -2.15 -2.13
CA GLN A 61 6.13 -0.99 -3.01
C GLN A 61 7.33 -0.04 -3.03
N PHE A 62 7.94 0.21 -1.86
CA PHE A 62 9.11 1.08 -1.73
C PHE A 62 10.33 0.49 -2.43
N ILE A 63 10.64 -0.78 -2.18
CA ILE A 63 11.77 -1.49 -2.80
C ILE A 63 11.62 -1.49 -4.33
N ASN A 64 10.45 -1.90 -4.84
CA ASN A 64 10.22 -1.94 -6.29
C ASN A 64 10.23 -0.54 -6.91
N GLY A 65 9.73 0.48 -6.22
CA GLY A 65 9.82 1.87 -6.68
C GLY A 65 11.27 2.36 -6.81
N ILE A 66 12.18 1.91 -5.95
CA ILE A 66 13.61 2.22 -6.09
C ILE A 66 14.22 1.42 -7.25
N LEU A 67 13.97 0.10 -7.30
CA LEU A 67 14.53 -0.80 -8.31
C LEU A 67 14.04 -0.48 -9.73
N SER A 68 12.84 0.09 -9.88
CA SER A 68 12.28 0.46 -11.19
C SER A 68 12.89 1.74 -11.77
N LYS A 69 13.67 2.52 -11.00
CA LYS A 69 14.36 3.71 -11.50
C LYS A 69 15.53 3.31 -12.41
N GLY A 70 15.25 3.10 -13.70
CA GLY A 70 16.26 2.75 -14.71
C GLY A 70 15.80 1.72 -15.73
N ALA A 71 14.68 1.04 -15.50
CA ALA A 71 14.04 0.20 -16.50
C ALA A 71 13.18 1.04 -17.45
N ALA A 72 13.21 0.74 -18.75
CA ALA A 72 12.40 1.43 -19.74
C ALA A 72 10.89 1.32 -19.39
N ASP A 73 10.22 2.47 -19.44
CA ASP A 73 8.86 2.73 -18.96
C ASP A 73 7.81 2.09 -19.89
N HIS A 74 7.74 0.76 -19.94
CA HIS A 74 6.73 0.01 -20.69
C HIS A 74 5.62 -0.47 -19.75
N GLY A 75 4.61 0.37 -19.48
CA GLY A 75 3.34 -0.07 -18.87
C GLY A 75 3.41 -0.72 -17.48
N GLY A 76 4.42 -0.37 -16.68
CA GLY A 76 4.71 -1.01 -15.38
C GLY A 76 3.76 -0.64 -14.23
N VAL A 77 4.06 -1.13 -13.03
CA VAL A 77 3.31 -0.79 -11.81
C VAL A 77 3.70 0.62 -11.33
N ALA A 78 2.73 1.47 -11.03
CA ALA A 78 2.95 2.83 -10.52
C ALA A 78 3.31 2.84 -9.01
N TRP A 79 4.49 2.33 -8.66
CA TRP A 79 4.93 2.15 -7.27
C TRP A 79 4.84 3.41 -6.40
N PHE A 80 5.28 4.56 -6.92
CA PHE A 80 5.22 5.83 -6.20
C PHE A 80 3.80 6.36 -6.00
N ALA A 81 2.87 6.04 -6.91
CA ALA A 81 1.46 6.38 -6.72
C ALA A 81 0.86 5.61 -5.53
N HIS A 82 1.26 4.36 -5.32
CA HIS A 82 0.85 3.59 -4.15
C HIS A 82 1.44 4.15 -2.85
N LEU A 83 2.73 4.52 -2.84
CA LEU A 83 3.37 5.14 -1.68
C LEU A 83 2.68 6.46 -1.29
N GLY A 84 2.42 7.31 -2.28
CA GLY A 84 1.72 8.59 -2.09
C GLY A 84 0.30 8.40 -1.58
N GLY A 85 -0.46 7.48 -2.21
CA GLY A 85 -1.82 7.14 -1.77
C GLY A 85 -1.85 6.65 -0.33
N PHE A 86 -0.99 5.71 0.03
CA PHE A 86 -0.85 5.18 1.39
C PHE A 86 -0.55 6.25 2.42
N ALA A 87 0.46 7.10 2.15
CA ALA A 87 0.84 8.18 3.04
C ALA A 87 -0.31 9.19 3.22
N PHE A 88 -0.96 9.57 2.12
CA PHE A 88 -2.12 10.47 2.15
C PHE A 88 -3.25 9.91 3.02
N GLY A 89 -3.64 8.65 2.79
CA GLY A 89 -4.70 8.00 3.55
C GLY A 89 -4.39 7.88 5.05
N PHE A 90 -3.15 7.50 5.39
CA PHE A 90 -2.66 7.44 6.77
C PHE A 90 -2.72 8.80 7.47
N LEU A 91 -2.25 9.86 6.80
CA LEU A 91 -2.23 11.22 7.36
C LEU A 91 -3.65 11.79 7.49
N MET A 92 -4.51 11.59 6.48
CA MET A 92 -5.90 12.04 6.53
C MET A 92 -6.66 11.42 7.69
N ILE A 93 -6.57 10.10 7.88
CA ILE A 93 -7.28 9.47 9.00
C ILE A 93 -6.73 9.96 10.36
N ARG A 94 -5.42 10.22 10.48
CA ARG A 94 -4.83 10.81 11.69
C ARG A 94 -5.46 12.15 12.01
N LEU A 95 -5.61 13.03 11.01
CA LEU A 95 -6.23 14.34 11.17
C LEU A 95 -7.70 14.21 11.62
N PHE A 96 -8.47 13.31 11.01
CA PHE A 96 -9.86 13.06 11.42
C PHE A 96 -9.98 12.50 12.85
N LEU A 97 -9.04 11.65 13.28
CA LEU A 97 -9.00 11.16 14.66
C LEU A 97 -8.60 12.24 15.67
N MET A 98 -7.72 13.18 15.29
CA MET A 98 -7.35 14.31 16.14
C MET A 98 -8.54 15.25 16.40
N GLY A 99 -9.36 15.52 15.38
CA GLY A 99 -10.58 16.33 15.50
C GLY A 99 -11.71 15.66 16.29
N ARG A 100 -11.60 14.38 16.61
CA ARG A 100 -12.56 13.63 17.46
C ARG A 100 -12.21 13.66 18.95
N ARG A 101 -11.10 14.31 19.32
CA ARG A 101 -10.82 14.66 20.72
C ARG A 101 -11.57 15.94 21.05
N SER A 102 -12.80 15.82 21.53
CA SER A 102 -13.54 16.93 22.10
C SER A 102 -14.42 16.42 23.24
N VAL A 103 -14.18 17.03 24.40
CA VAL A 103 -14.87 16.96 25.71
C VAL A 103 -14.57 15.72 26.55
#